data_AF-A0A244CNC9-F1
#
_entry.id   AF-A0A244CNC9-F1
#
_cell.length_a   1.000
_cell.length_b   1.000
_cell.length_c   1.000
_cell.angle_alpha   90.00
_cell.angle_beta   90.00
_cell.angle_gamma   90.00
#
_symmetry.space_group_name_H-M   'P 1'
#
loop_
_entity.id
_entity.type
_entity.pdbx_description
1 polymer ?
#
loop_
_entity_poly.entity_id
_entity_poly.type
_entity_poly.pdbx_seq_one_letter_code
_entity_poly.pdbx_strand_id
1 'polypeptide(L)'
;MKKQRPVNLDLSTISMPATAKASILHRVTGVALFFALTFVIWAWSESLSSAQGFEFVKSLFTGFIAKFIAWGTITVLIYHLIGGFRHLIMEMGHWEELESGNNSAKAAIALWIVLAIAAGAWIWF
;
A
#
# COMPACT_ATOMS: atom_id res chain seq x y z
N MET A 1 3.12 39.62 -24.88
CA MET A 1 2.85 38.38 -24.11
C MET A 1 1.71 38.64 -23.13
N LYS A 2 0.67 37.78 -23.08
CA LYS A 2 -0.39 37.90 -22.06
C LYS A 2 0.18 37.58 -20.68
N LYS A 3 -0.10 38.43 -19.69
CA LYS A 3 0.33 38.22 -18.29
C LYS A 3 -0.48 37.05 -17.71
N GLN A 4 0.20 35.96 -17.37
CA GLN A 4 -0.44 34.77 -16.81
C GLN A 4 -0.76 35.01 -15.33
N ARG A 5 -1.98 34.67 -14.90
CA ARG A 5 -2.42 34.88 -13.51
C ARG A 5 -1.76 33.86 -12.59
N PRO A 6 -1.39 34.26 -11.36
CA PRO A 6 -0.85 33.32 -10.37
C PRO A 6 -1.92 32.31 -9.95
N VAL A 7 -1.50 31.08 -9.68
CA VAL A 7 -2.35 29.97 -9.22
C VAL A 7 -1.83 29.53 -7.85
N ASN A 8 -2.71 29.43 -6.85
CA ASN A 8 -2.33 28.87 -5.55
C ASN A 8 -2.37 27.34 -5.60
N LEU A 9 -1.20 26.71 -5.69
CA LEU A 9 -1.00 25.25 -5.69
C LEU A 9 0.03 24.83 -4.64
N ASP A 10 0.28 25.67 -3.64
CA ASP A 10 1.14 25.28 -2.53
C ASP A 10 0.39 24.32 -1.60
N LEU A 11 0.63 23.02 -1.80
CA LEU A 11 -0.01 21.94 -1.04
C LEU A 11 0.30 22.00 0.46
N SER A 12 1.38 22.67 0.87
CA SER A 12 1.73 22.83 2.29
C SER A 12 0.75 23.78 3.02
N THR A 13 0.04 24.62 2.28
CA THR A 13 -0.95 25.57 2.82
C THR A 13 -2.37 24.99 2.89
N ILE A 14 -2.60 23.79 2.33
CA ILE A 14 -3.93 23.18 2.19
C ILE A 14 -4.12 22.08 3.23
N SER A 15 -5.18 22.19 4.04
CA SER A 15 -5.56 21.14 5.00
C SER A 15 -6.21 19.95 4.29
N MET A 16 -5.59 18.78 4.39
CA MET A 16 -6.06 17.54 3.76
C MET A 16 -6.85 16.66 4.75
N PRO A 17 -8.14 16.36 4.48
CA PRO A 17 -8.92 15.45 5.31
C PRO A 17 -8.41 14.00 5.22
N ALA A 18 -8.89 13.13 6.11
CA ALA A 18 -8.49 11.72 6.15
C ALA A 18 -8.84 10.99 4.83
N THR A 19 -9.97 11.34 4.21
CA THR A 19 -10.38 10.83 2.89
C THR A 19 -9.37 11.15 1.79
N ALA A 20 -8.84 12.38 1.76
CA ALA A 20 -7.85 12.79 0.77
C ALA A 20 -6.53 12.03 0.95
N LYS A 21 -6.07 11.89 2.21
CA LYS A 21 -4.88 11.09 2.55
C LYS A 21 -5.09 9.62 2.16
N ALA A 22 -6.27 9.06 2.42
CA ALA A 22 -6.54 7.69 2.07
C ALA A 22 -6.54 7.45 0.54
N SER A 23 -7.09 8.40 -0.21
CA SER A 23 -7.11 8.32 -1.68
C SER A 23 -5.70 8.38 -2.28
N ILE A 24 -4.85 9.33 -1.83
CA ILE A 24 -3.49 9.43 -2.37
C ILE A 24 -2.64 8.21 -1.98
N LEU A 25 -2.79 7.70 -0.76
CA LEU A 25 -2.11 6.47 -0.36
C LEU A 25 -2.54 5.29 -1.25
N HIS A 26 -3.83 5.15 -1.59
CA HIS A 26 -4.29 4.04 -2.42
C HIS A 26 -3.69 4.09 -3.83
N ARG A 27 -3.53 5.30 -4.39
CA ARG A 27 -2.84 5.51 -5.67
C ARG A 27 -1.35 5.16 -5.57
N VAL A 28 -0.67 5.65 -4.54
CA VAL A 28 0.76 5.39 -4.32
C VAL A 28 1.01 3.90 -4.12
N THR A 29 0.17 3.19 -3.35
CA THR A 29 0.33 1.75 -3.17
C THR A 29 0.04 0.95 -4.42
N GLY A 30 -0.89 1.41 -5.28
CA GLY A 30 -1.11 0.79 -6.59
C GLY A 30 0.13 0.86 -7.49
N VAL A 31 0.80 2.03 -7.54
CA VAL A 31 2.07 2.18 -8.27
C VAL A 31 3.18 1.36 -7.60
N ALA A 32 3.27 1.35 -6.28
CA ALA A 32 4.27 0.57 -5.56
C ALA A 32 4.13 -0.94 -5.83
N LEU A 33 2.89 -1.45 -5.92
CA LEU A 33 2.61 -2.85 -6.24
C LEU A 33 3.09 -3.24 -7.63
N PHE A 34 2.98 -2.34 -8.61
CA PHE A 34 3.51 -2.59 -9.96
C PHE A 34 5.00 -2.90 -9.93
N PHE A 35 5.79 -2.16 -9.16
CA PHE A 35 7.22 -2.45 -8.98
C PHE A 35 7.48 -3.66 -8.07
N ALA A 36 6.65 -3.85 -7.03
CA ALA A 36 6.76 -5.00 -6.13
C ALA A 36 6.59 -6.33 -6.87
N LEU A 37 5.72 -6.37 -7.90
CA LEU A 37 5.51 -7.56 -8.73
C LEU A 37 6.79 -8.06 -9.40
N THR A 38 7.74 -7.18 -9.76
CA THR A 38 9.03 -7.61 -10.34
C THR A 38 9.77 -8.54 -9.38
N PHE A 39 9.82 -8.20 -8.09
CA PHE A 39 10.47 -9.02 -7.08
C PHE A 39 9.70 -10.31 -6.80
N VAL A 40 8.37 -10.22 -6.71
CA VAL A 40 7.50 -11.38 -6.43
C VAL A 40 7.58 -12.40 -7.56
N ILE A 41 7.46 -11.97 -8.82
CA ILE A 41 7.49 -12.86 -9.98
C ILE A 41 8.86 -13.51 -10.13
N TRP A 42 9.94 -12.76 -9.92
CA TRP A 42 11.29 -13.31 -9.96
C TRP A 42 11.51 -14.37 -8.87
N ALA A 43 11.21 -14.05 -7.60
CA ALA A 43 11.38 -14.97 -6.49
C ALA A 43 10.48 -16.22 -6.65
N TRP A 44 9.27 -16.04 -7.18
CA TRP A 44 8.36 -17.14 -7.49
C TRP A 44 8.96 -18.03 -8.60
N SER A 45 9.37 -17.46 -9.72
CA SER A 45 9.99 -18.21 -10.82
C SER A 45 11.22 -18.99 -10.37
N GLU A 46 12.11 -18.38 -9.56
CA GLU A 46 13.32 -19.03 -9.07
C GLU A 46 13.02 -20.14 -8.06
N SER A 47 12.09 -19.89 -7.13
CA SER A 47 11.72 -20.88 -6.11
C SER A 47 11.07 -22.14 -6.69
N LEU A 48 10.49 -22.06 -7.90
CA LEU A 48 9.93 -23.20 -8.62
C LEU A 48 10.88 -23.82 -9.66
N SER A 49 12.06 -23.22 -9.89
CA SER A 49 12.99 -23.67 -10.94
C SER A 49 13.60 -25.04 -10.64
N SER A 50 13.90 -25.30 -9.36
CA SER A 50 14.59 -26.49 -8.86
C SER A 50 14.61 -26.50 -7.33
N ALA A 51 15.04 -27.62 -6.73
CA ALA A 51 15.27 -27.69 -5.28
C ALA A 51 16.36 -26.68 -4.83
N GLN A 52 17.39 -26.49 -5.65
CA GLN A 52 18.45 -25.51 -5.41
C GLN A 52 17.91 -24.07 -5.49
N GLY A 53 17.06 -23.78 -6.46
CA GLY A 53 16.41 -22.47 -6.60
C GLY A 53 15.51 -22.13 -5.42
N PHE A 54 14.73 -23.10 -4.93
CA PHE A 54 13.95 -22.96 -3.69
C PHE A 54 14.82 -22.63 -2.49
N GLU A 55 15.88 -23.42 -2.24
CA GLU A 55 16.78 -23.18 -1.10
C GLU A 55 17.54 -21.85 -1.25
N PHE A 56 17.86 -21.42 -2.47
CA PHE A 56 18.44 -20.09 -2.72
C PHE A 56 17.48 -18.98 -2.29
N VAL A 57 16.24 -18.96 -2.78
CA VAL A 57 15.25 -17.94 -2.40
C VAL A 57 15.00 -17.96 -0.89
N LYS A 58 14.85 -19.14 -0.29
CA LYS A 58 14.70 -19.32 1.15
C LYS A 58 15.91 -18.77 1.93
N SER A 59 17.13 -18.95 1.42
CA SER A 59 18.34 -18.41 2.05
C SER A 59 18.35 -16.87 2.07
N LEU A 60 17.77 -16.20 1.06
CA LEU A 60 17.66 -14.74 1.04
C LEU A 60 16.80 -14.24 2.20
N PHE A 61 15.76 -14.98 2.58
CA PHE A 61 14.89 -14.66 3.72
C PHE A 61 15.58 -14.83 5.09
N THR A 62 16.84 -15.23 5.15
CA THR A 62 17.66 -15.08 6.36
C THR A 62 18.17 -13.64 6.56
N GLY A 63 18.27 -12.88 5.46
CA GLY A 63 18.76 -11.51 5.45
C GLY A 63 17.68 -10.48 5.71
N PHE A 64 18.05 -9.38 6.36
CA PHE A 64 17.16 -8.26 6.67
C PHE A 64 16.54 -7.63 5.40
N ILE A 65 17.32 -7.45 4.33
CA ILE A 65 16.88 -6.76 3.11
C ILE A 65 15.72 -7.51 2.44
N ALA A 66 15.83 -8.84 2.28
CA ALA A 66 14.78 -9.64 1.65
C ALA A 66 13.49 -9.62 2.48
N LYS A 67 13.62 -9.77 3.82
CA LYS A 67 12.49 -9.65 4.74
C LYS A 67 11.84 -8.26 4.67
N PHE A 68 12.63 -7.19 4.55
CA PHE A 68 12.13 -5.82 4.43
C PHE A 68 11.38 -5.58 3.12
N ILE A 69 11.90 -6.08 1.99
CA ILE A 69 11.20 -6.02 0.70
C ILE A 69 9.89 -6.82 0.76
N ALA A 70 9.91 -8.02 1.34
CA ALA A 70 8.72 -8.85 1.50
C ALA A 70 7.65 -8.16 2.38
N TRP A 71 8.07 -7.61 3.53
CA TRP A 71 7.19 -6.88 4.43
C TRP A 71 6.62 -5.62 3.79
N GLY A 72 7.45 -4.84 3.10
CA GLY A 72 7.01 -3.66 2.37
C GLY A 72 5.97 -4.03 1.30
N THR A 73 6.23 -5.10 0.54
CA THR A 73 5.31 -5.64 -0.48
C THR A 73 3.96 -6.03 0.11
N ILE A 74 3.97 -6.81 1.20
CA ILE A 74 2.74 -7.23 1.90
C ILE A 74 2.01 -6.01 2.48
N THR A 75 2.73 -5.06 3.06
CA THR A 75 2.18 -3.85 3.66
C THR A 75 1.48 -2.96 2.63
N VAL A 76 2.08 -2.75 1.45
CA VAL A 76 1.43 -1.97 0.37
C VAL A 76 0.25 -2.72 -0.24
N LEU A 77 0.34 -4.05 -0.36
CA LEU A 77 -0.76 -4.90 -0.82
C LEU A 77 -1.97 -4.79 0.10
N ILE A 78 -1.76 -4.95 1.42
CA ILE A 78 -2.81 -4.85 2.43
C ILE A 78 -3.52 -3.50 2.33
N TYR A 79 -2.77 -2.39 2.29
CA TYR A 79 -3.40 -1.07 2.17
C TYR A 79 -4.20 -0.92 0.87
N HIS A 80 -3.64 -1.37 -0.25
CA HIS A 80 -4.29 -1.25 -1.55
C HIS A 80 -5.61 -2.03 -1.57
N LEU A 81 -5.63 -3.25 -1.02
CA LEU A 81 -6.82 -4.06 -0.88
C LEU A 81 -7.86 -3.43 0.06
N ILE A 82 -7.45 -2.94 1.24
CA ILE A 82 -8.37 -2.25 2.17
C ILE A 82 -8.99 -1.02 1.49
N GLY A 83 -8.18 -0.22 0.80
CA GLY A 83 -8.65 0.94 0.04
C GLY A 83 -9.60 0.54 -1.09
N GLY A 84 -9.29 -0.53 -1.82
CA GLY A 84 -10.14 -1.09 -2.87
C GLY A 84 -11.49 -1.57 -2.32
N PHE A 85 -11.50 -2.35 -1.23
CA PHE A 85 -12.74 -2.74 -0.57
C PHE A 85 -13.54 -1.54 -0.08
N ARG A 86 -12.87 -0.52 0.47
CA ARG A 86 -13.55 0.72 0.84
C ARG A 86 -14.20 1.41 -0.36
N HIS A 87 -13.54 1.43 -1.52
CA HIS A 87 -14.12 1.96 -2.75
C HIS A 87 -15.33 1.13 -3.20
N LEU A 88 -15.24 -0.19 -3.21
CA LEU A 88 -16.37 -1.07 -3.55
C LEU A 88 -17.57 -0.87 -2.62
N ILE A 89 -17.34 -0.70 -1.31
CA ILE A 89 -18.40 -0.41 -0.34
C ILE A 89 -19.07 0.94 -0.62
N MET A 90 -18.29 1.94 -1.02
CA MET A 90 -18.82 3.24 -1.44
C MET A 90 -19.63 3.16 -2.73
N GLU A 91 -19.20 2.35 -3.69
CA GLU A 91 -19.95 2.12 -4.93
C GLU A 91 -21.30 1.39 -4.69
N MET A 92 -21.43 0.67 -3.58
CA MET A 92 -22.69 0.08 -3.13
C MET A 92 -23.62 1.07 -2.40
N GLY A 93 -23.24 2.35 -2.28
CA GLY A 93 -24.05 3.39 -1.64
C GLY A 93 -23.82 3.57 -0.14
N HIS A 94 -22.68 3.10 0.39
CA HIS A 94 -22.34 3.24 1.82
C HIS A 94 -21.23 4.28 2.04
N TRP A 95 -21.20 4.93 3.22
CA TRP A 95 -20.17 5.91 3.61
C TRP A 95 -20.06 7.15 2.70
N GLU A 96 -21.17 7.60 2.11
CA GLU A 96 -21.21 8.71 1.16
C GLU A 96 -21.10 10.10 1.80
N GLU A 97 -21.48 10.22 3.08
CA GLU A 97 -21.45 11.49 3.81
C GLU A 97 -20.03 11.87 4.26
N LEU A 98 -19.79 13.16 4.49
CA LEU A 98 -18.47 13.68 4.89
C LEU A 98 -17.94 13.01 6.16
N GLU A 99 -18.80 12.83 7.16
CA GLU A 99 -18.40 12.21 8.43
C GLU A 99 -18.13 10.71 8.27
N SER A 100 -19.05 9.97 7.65
CA SER A 100 -18.90 8.54 7.42
C SER A 100 -17.74 8.20 6.48
N GLY A 101 -17.51 9.03 5.46
CA GLY A 101 -16.35 8.95 4.57
C GLY A 101 -15.02 9.17 5.31
N ASN A 102 -14.96 10.14 6.22
CA ASN A 102 -13.77 10.38 7.04
C ASN A 102 -13.54 9.27 8.08
N ASN A 103 -14.60 8.79 8.72
CA ASN A 103 -14.51 7.72 9.71
C ASN A 103 -14.05 6.40 9.07
N SER A 104 -14.59 6.05 7.90
CA SER A 104 -14.13 4.88 7.13
C SER A 104 -12.67 5.02 6.69
N ALA A 105 -12.22 6.22 6.30
CA ALA A 105 -10.82 6.46 5.94
C ALA A 105 -9.88 6.29 7.15
N LYS A 106 -10.25 6.82 8.32
CA LYS A 106 -9.48 6.65 9.56
C LYS A 106 -9.42 5.16 9.97
N ALA A 107 -10.54 4.46 9.91
CA ALA A 107 -10.61 3.02 10.22
C ALA A 107 -9.75 2.19 9.26
N ALA A 108 -9.79 2.48 7.96
CA ALA A 108 -8.96 1.82 6.96
C ALA A 108 -7.46 2.00 7.24
N ILE A 109 -7.03 3.23 7.58
CA ILE A 109 -5.62 3.52 7.91
C ILE A 109 -5.22 2.82 9.22
N ALA A 110 -6.07 2.85 10.25
CA ALA A 110 -5.79 2.18 11.52
C ALA A 110 -5.65 0.65 11.33
N LEU A 111 -6.59 0.03 10.60
CA LEU A 111 -6.55 -1.38 10.26
C LEU A 111 -5.27 -1.74 9.50
N TRP A 112 -4.88 -0.92 8.53
CA TRP A 112 -3.64 -1.11 7.80
C TRP A 112 -2.41 -1.10 8.71
N ILE A 113 -2.29 -0.15 9.63
CA ILE A 113 -1.15 -0.08 10.57
C ILE A 113 -1.08 -1.35 11.43
N VAL A 114 -2.22 -1.79 11.97
CA VAL A 114 -2.28 -3.02 12.78
C VAL A 114 -1.82 -4.23 11.97
N LEU A 115 -2.34 -4.39 10.75
CA LEU A 115 -1.99 -5.51 9.88
C LEU A 115 -0.54 -5.45 9.37
N ALA A 116 0.00 -4.24 9.15
CA ALA A 116 1.40 -4.06 8.78
C ALA A 116 2.34 -4.49 9.92
N ILE A 117 2.00 -4.15 11.16
CA ILE A 117 2.76 -4.60 12.35
C ILE A 117 2.66 -6.11 12.49
N ALA A 118 1.47 -6.70 12.35
CA ALA A 118 1.27 -8.14 12.41
C ALA A 118 2.05 -8.89 11.32
N ALA A 119 2.06 -8.38 10.08
CA ALA A 119 2.87 -8.91 8.99
C ALA A 119 4.37 -8.81 9.28
N GLY A 120 4.82 -7.71 9.90
CA GLY A 120 6.20 -7.54 10.32
C GLY A 120 6.60 -8.57 11.38
N ALA A 121 5.73 -8.79 12.37
CA ALA A 121 5.94 -9.81 13.39
C ALA A 121 6.06 -11.20 12.75
N TRP A 122 5.14 -11.57 11.86
CA TRP A 122 5.14 -12.87 11.17
C TRP A 122 6.39 -13.13 10.30
N ILE A 123 6.96 -12.09 9.69
CA ILE A 123 8.15 -12.24 8.82
C ILE A 123 9.44 -12.36 9.64
N TRP A 124 9.49 -11.71 10.82
CA TRP A 124 10.69 -11.70 11.65
C TRP A 124 10.74 -12.78 12.73
N PHE A 125 9.59 -13.23 13.25
CA PHE A 125 9.46 -14.17 14.36
C PHE A 125 8.63 -15.38 13.95
#